data_AF-A0A7Y8F582-F1
#
_entry.id   AF-A0A7Y8F582-F1
#
_cell.length_a   1.000
_cell.length_b   1.000
_cell.length_c   1.000
_cell.angle_alpha   90.00
_cell.angle_beta   90.00
_cell.angle_gamma   90.00
#
_symmetry.space_group_name_H-M   'P 1'
#
loop_
_entity.id
_entity.type
_entity.pdbx_description
1 polymer ?
#
loop_
_entity_poly.entity_id
_entity_poly.type
_entity_poly.pdbx_seq_one_letter_code
_entity_poly.pdbx_strand_id
1 'polypeptide(L)'
;MIAEQDIRVLTADEAALLTTVRPYQRMMRCAFAGVPFRLEDQPVGSSKNAPRYSEALILSMVAEGLLWVTQQAAAWPERDVPARPFTVILSPVGEKERVRLLKHSRMTTVQDHRLDQAA
;
A
#
# COMPACT_ATOMS: atom_id res chain seq x y z
N MET A 1 0.71 -6.32 -31.00
CA MET A 1 -0.43 -5.78 -30.22
C MET A 1 0.12 -5.33 -28.89
N ILE A 2 0.35 -4.02 -28.72
CA ILE A 2 0.72 -3.47 -27.43
C ILE A 2 -0.61 -3.38 -26.69
N ALA A 3 -0.85 -4.29 -25.74
CA ALA A 3 -1.99 -4.15 -24.86
C ALA A 3 -1.83 -2.80 -24.17
N GLU A 4 -2.75 -1.87 -24.43
CA GLU A 4 -2.94 -0.69 -23.59
C GLU A 4 -3.10 -1.24 -22.18
N GLN A 5 -2.02 -1.15 -21.40
CA GLN A 5 -2.09 -1.48 -19.98
C GLN A 5 -3.05 -0.47 -19.41
N ASP A 6 -4.21 -0.93 -18.95
CA ASP A 6 -5.20 -0.10 -18.30
C ASP A 6 -4.53 0.58 -17.10
N ILE A 7 -4.09 1.82 -17.29
CA ILE A 7 -3.27 2.53 -16.29
C ILE A 7 -4.23 2.93 -15.18
N ARG A 8 -4.19 2.17 -14.08
CA ARG A 8 -4.95 2.53 -12.90
C ARG A 8 -4.47 3.89 -12.40
N VAL A 9 -5.42 4.82 -12.26
CA VAL A 9 -5.20 6.11 -11.62
C VAL A 9 -5.18 5.88 -10.12
N LEU A 10 -4.01 6.03 -9.50
CA LEU A 10 -3.81 5.88 -8.07
C LEU A 10 -3.75 7.26 -7.42
N THR A 11 -4.28 7.37 -6.20
CA THR A 11 -4.05 8.55 -5.36
C THR A 11 -2.59 8.61 -4.90
N ALA A 12 -2.15 9.79 -4.44
CA ALA A 12 -0.80 9.97 -3.92
C ALA A 12 -0.52 9.05 -2.71
N ASP A 13 -1.51 8.86 -1.83
CA ASP A 13 -1.39 8.02 -0.64
C ASP A 13 -1.27 6.53 -0.98
N GLU A 14 -2.02 6.06 -1.98
CA GLU A 14 -1.94 4.68 -2.46
C GLU A 14 -0.59 4.41 -3.12
N ALA A 15 -0.13 5.33 -3.97
CA ALA A 15 1.18 5.23 -4.60
C ALA A 15 2.32 5.26 -3.56
N ALA A 16 2.23 6.12 -2.55
CA ALA A 16 3.17 6.18 -1.44
C ALA A 16 3.21 4.87 -0.64
N LEU A 17 2.03 4.27 -0.35
CA LEU A 17 1.96 2.99 0.32
C LEU A 17 2.60 1.88 -0.51
N LEU A 18 2.21 1.75 -1.79
CA LEU A 18 2.73 0.71 -2.68
C LEU A 18 4.26 0.78 -2.85
N THR A 19 4.81 1.99 -2.92
CA THR A 19 6.27 2.17 -3.07
C THR A 19 7.03 1.89 -1.77
N THR A 20 6.38 2.04 -0.61
CA THR A 20 6.98 1.81 0.71
C THR A 20 6.98 0.33 1.11
N VAL A 21 5.91 -0.42 0.81
CA VAL A 21 5.74 -1.82 1.23
C VAL A 21 6.62 -2.75 0.39
N ARG A 22 7.32 -3.69 1.05
CA ARG A 22 8.10 -4.73 0.36
C ARG A 22 7.19 -5.90 -0.09
N PRO A 23 7.59 -6.67 -1.11
CA PRO A 23 6.89 -7.90 -1.47
C PRO A 23 6.73 -8.81 -0.26
N TYR A 24 5.53 -9.36 -0.07
CA TYR A 24 5.15 -10.23 1.05
C TYR A 24 5.22 -9.61 2.45
N GLN A 25 5.57 -8.32 2.56
CA GLN A 25 5.54 -7.64 3.84
C GLN A 25 4.08 -7.46 4.29
N ARG A 26 3.83 -7.90 5.51
CA ARG A 26 2.53 -7.79 6.14
C ARG A 26 2.35 -6.40 6.75
N MET A 27 1.11 -5.94 6.78
CA MET A 27 0.72 -4.76 7.52
C MET A 27 -0.32 -5.18 8.54
N MET A 28 -0.07 -4.84 9.79
CA MET A 28 -0.91 -5.23 10.91
C MET A 28 -1.60 -4.02 11.53
N ARG A 29 -2.86 -4.22 11.87
CA ARG A 29 -3.64 -3.31 12.70
C ARG A 29 -3.21 -3.47 14.15
N CYS A 30 -2.99 -2.35 14.86
CA CYS A 30 -2.76 -2.42 16.30
C CYS A 30 -4.06 -2.80 17.04
N ALA A 31 -3.92 -3.48 18.18
CA ALA A 31 -5.01 -4.15 18.90
C ALA A 31 -6.17 -3.27 19.43
N PHE A 32 -6.14 -1.95 19.26
CA PHE A 32 -7.18 -1.04 19.77
C PHE A 32 -7.87 -0.26 18.65
N ALA A 33 -9.16 0.00 18.82
CA ALA A 33 -9.98 0.72 17.84
C ALA A 33 -9.41 2.10 17.51
N GLY A 34 -9.46 2.49 16.23
CA GLY A 34 -8.97 3.79 15.76
C GLY A 34 -7.45 3.89 15.54
N VAL A 35 -6.68 2.80 15.71
CA VAL A 35 -5.24 2.83 15.49
C VAL A 35 -4.89 2.44 14.04
N PRO A 36 -4.01 3.20 13.36
CA PRO A 36 -3.61 2.93 11.98
C PRO A 36 -2.87 1.60 11.80
N PHE A 37 -2.87 1.09 10.57
CA PHE A 37 -2.04 -0.03 10.15
C PHE A 37 -0.56 0.36 10.14
N ARG A 38 0.30 -0.60 10.49
CA ARG A 38 1.77 -0.47 10.45
C ARG A 38 2.38 -1.66 9.74
N LEU A 39 3.56 -1.49 9.19
CA LEU A 39 4.30 -2.62 8.61
C LEU A 39 4.76 -3.56 9.73
N GLU A 40 4.55 -4.86 9.53
CA GLU A 40 5.16 -5.93 10.33
C GLU A 40 6.69 -5.92 10.10
N ASP A 41 7.44 -6.35 11.13
CA ASP A 41 8.92 -6.34 11.18
C ASP A 41 9.59 -4.96 11.20
N GLN A 42 8.86 -3.88 11.49
CA GLN A 42 9.54 -2.71 12.03
C GLN A 42 10.03 -3.05 13.45
N PRO A 43 11.31 -2.76 13.79
CA PRO A 43 11.86 -3.14 15.09
C PRO A 43 10.94 -2.68 16.23
N VAL A 44 10.74 -3.50 17.27
CA VAL A 44 9.91 -3.09 18.42
C VAL A 44 10.53 -1.83 19.03
N GLY A 45 9.81 -0.70 19.00
CA GLY A 45 10.36 0.63 19.36
C GLY A 45 10.90 1.44 18.17
N SER A 46 10.69 1.00 16.93
CA SER A 46 11.00 1.72 15.69
C SER A 46 10.28 3.05 15.70
N SER A 47 11.04 4.10 16.04
CA SER A 47 10.83 5.53 15.78
C SER A 47 9.40 6.08 15.95
N LYS A 48 9.27 7.23 16.62
CA LYS A 48 8.04 8.06 16.53
C LYS A 48 7.56 8.30 15.08
N ASN A 49 8.43 8.11 14.08
CA ASN A 49 8.21 8.37 12.67
C ASN A 49 7.93 7.11 11.82
N ALA A 50 7.67 5.96 12.42
CA ALA A 50 7.18 4.78 11.68
C ALA A 50 5.93 5.14 10.85
N PRO A 51 5.89 4.81 9.54
CA PRO A 51 4.72 5.06 8.70
C PRO A 51 3.46 4.42 9.29
N ARG A 52 2.38 5.19 9.29
CA ARG A 52 1.06 4.79 9.78
C ARG A 52 0.04 5.01 8.68
N TYR A 53 -0.72 3.98 8.37
CA TYR A 53 -1.71 4.02 7.30
C TYR A 53 -3.12 3.99 7.89
N SER A 54 -3.98 4.89 7.42
CA SER A 54 -5.35 4.96 7.92
C SER A 54 -6.14 3.69 7.57
N GLU A 55 -7.10 3.31 8.41
CA GLU A 55 -8.00 2.19 8.13
C GLU A 55 -8.79 2.43 6.82
N ALA A 56 -9.20 3.67 6.58
CA ALA A 56 -9.90 4.06 5.35
C ALA A 56 -9.05 3.80 4.08
N LEU A 57 -7.76 4.17 4.09
CA LEU A 57 -6.85 3.91 2.98
C LEU A 57 -6.71 2.40 2.70
N ILE A 58 -6.49 1.62 3.76
CA ILE A 58 -6.34 0.16 3.62
C ILE A 58 -7.62 -0.48 3.08
N LEU A 59 -8.79 -0.09 3.59
CA LEU A 59 -10.07 -0.60 3.10
C LEU A 59 -10.33 -0.22 1.63
N SER A 60 -9.97 1.01 1.22
CA SER A 60 -10.03 1.44 -0.19
C SER A 60 -9.17 0.53 -1.07
N MET A 61 -7.90 0.34 -0.69
CA MET A 61 -6.97 -0.49 -1.45
C MET A 61 -7.34 -1.98 -1.47
N VAL A 62 -7.99 -2.48 -0.42
CA VAL A 62 -8.58 -3.83 -0.41
C VAL A 62 -9.75 -3.92 -1.38
N ALA A 63 -10.68 -2.95 -1.36
CA ALA A 63 -11.81 -2.90 -2.29
C ALA A 63 -11.35 -2.82 -3.75
N GLU A 64 -10.23 -2.15 -3.99
CA GLU A 64 -9.58 -2.04 -5.29
C GLU A 64 -8.80 -3.29 -5.73
N GLY A 65 -8.64 -4.27 -4.84
CA GLY A 65 -7.89 -5.50 -5.10
C GLY A 65 -6.37 -5.33 -5.09
N LEU A 66 -5.85 -4.20 -4.62
CA LEU A 66 -4.41 -3.93 -4.47
C LEU A 66 -3.82 -4.64 -3.24
N LEU A 67 -4.66 -4.89 -2.23
CA LEU A 67 -4.29 -5.58 -0.99
C LEU A 67 -5.16 -6.83 -0.80
N TRP A 68 -4.57 -7.84 -0.17
CA TRP A 68 -5.26 -9.04 0.30
C TRP A 68 -5.34 -9.06 1.81
N VAL A 69 -6.54 -9.36 2.33
CA VAL A 69 -6.78 -9.58 3.75
C VAL A 69 -6.39 -11.00 4.12
N THR A 70 -5.44 -11.15 5.05
CA THR A 70 -4.98 -12.47 5.51
C THR A 70 -5.58 -12.87 6.85
N GLN A 71 -5.97 -11.89 7.66
CA GLN A 71 -6.68 -12.09 8.93
C GLN A 71 -7.73 -10.99 9.09
N GLN A 72 -8.95 -11.36 9.52
CA GLN A 72 -10.03 -10.42 9.77
C GLN A 72 -10.98 -10.91 10.87
N ALA A 73 -11.61 -9.98 11.57
CA ALA A 73 -12.80 -10.27 12.34
C ALA A 73 -13.99 -10.47 11.39
N ALA A 74 -14.84 -11.43 11.71
CA ALA A 74 -16.12 -11.60 11.03
C ALA A 74 -16.96 -10.33 11.16
N ALA A 75 -17.80 -10.08 10.16
CA ALA A 75 -18.83 -9.06 10.28
C ALA A 75 -19.81 -9.45 11.40
N TRP A 76 -20.41 -8.45 12.04
CA TRP A 76 -21.52 -8.63 12.98
C TRP A 76 -22.74 -7.85 12.45
N PRO A 77 -23.52 -8.43 11.51
CA PRO A 77 -24.61 -7.75 10.83
C PRO A 77 -25.70 -7.25 11.79
N GLU A 78 -26.00 -8.01 12.84
CA GLU A 78 -27.02 -7.65 13.84
C GLU A 78 -26.67 -6.38 14.63
N ARG A 79 -25.42 -5.93 14.58
CA ARG A 79 -24.94 -4.69 15.22
C ARG A 79 -24.41 -3.66 14.22
N ASP A 80 -24.66 -3.85 12.93
CA ASP A 80 -24.15 -3.00 11.86
C ASP A 80 -22.61 -2.83 11.88
N VAL A 81 -21.89 -3.90 12.23
CA VAL A 81 -20.43 -3.90 12.25
C VAL A 81 -19.90 -4.65 11.03
N PRO A 82 -19.16 -3.98 10.12
CA PRO A 82 -18.57 -4.64 8.97
C PRO A 82 -17.41 -5.57 9.38
N ALA A 83 -17.03 -6.46 8.47
CA ALA A 83 -15.80 -7.25 8.63
C ALA A 83 -14.59 -6.32 8.78
N ARG A 84 -13.68 -6.64 9.71
CA ARG A 84 -12.54 -5.77 10.03
C ARG A 84 -11.23 -6.49 9.77
N PRO A 85 -10.43 -6.06 8.78
CA PRO A 85 -9.11 -6.64 8.56
C PRO A 85 -8.18 -6.35 9.75
N PHE A 86 -7.41 -7.35 10.12
CA PHE A 86 -6.31 -7.24 11.09
C PHE A 86 -4.96 -7.24 10.40
N THR A 87 -4.80 -8.08 9.38
CA THR A 87 -3.55 -8.22 8.64
C THR A 87 -3.83 -8.20 7.15
N VAL A 88 -3.03 -7.43 6.42
CA VAL A 88 -3.09 -7.32 4.96
C VAL A 88 -1.70 -7.48 4.34
N ILE A 89 -1.65 -7.91 3.09
CA ILE A 89 -0.43 -7.99 2.25
C ILE A 89 -0.70 -7.43 0.86
N LEU A 90 0.34 -7.13 0.08
CA LEU A 90 0.19 -6.81 -1.33
C LEU A 90 -0.43 -8.00 -2.09
N SER A 91 -1.41 -7.71 -2.93
CA SER A 91 -1.90 -8.68 -3.91
C SER A 91 -0.94 -8.74 -5.11
N PRO A 92 -1.07 -9.74 -6.01
CA PRO A 92 -0.35 -9.77 -7.27
C PRO A 92 -0.63 -8.55 -8.16
N VAL A 93 -1.83 -7.96 -8.05
CA VAL A 93 -2.18 -6.72 -8.76
C VAL A 93 -1.46 -5.53 -8.11
N GLY A 94 -1.47 -5.43 -6.79
CA GLY A 94 -0.73 -4.40 -6.05
C GLY A 94 0.77 -4.45 -6.30
N GLU A 95 1.37 -5.64 -6.39
CA GLU A 95 2.80 -5.80 -6.71
C GLU A 95 3.11 -5.35 -8.15
N LYS A 96 2.24 -5.64 -9.12
CA LYS A 96 2.39 -5.13 -10.50
C LYS A 96 2.39 -3.60 -10.53
N GLU A 97 1.45 -2.98 -9.83
CA GLU A 97 1.36 -1.51 -9.74
C GLU A 97 2.57 -0.91 -9.03
N ARG A 98 3.02 -1.51 -7.92
CA ARG A 98 4.26 -1.12 -7.26
C ARG A 98 5.46 -1.16 -8.21
N VAL A 99 5.65 -2.25 -8.95
CA VAL A 99 6.75 -2.38 -9.92
C VAL A 99 6.64 -1.33 -11.03
N ARG A 100 5.42 -1.04 -11.51
CA ARG A 100 5.16 0.02 -12.50
C ARG A 100 5.60 1.39 -11.95
N LEU A 101 5.18 1.75 -10.74
CA LEU A 101 5.55 3.00 -10.07
C LEU A 101 7.06 3.13 -9.92
N LEU A 102 7.73 2.10 -9.37
CA LEU A 102 9.17 2.12 -9.15
C LEU A 102 9.98 2.22 -10.46
N LYS A 103 9.50 1.63 -11.56
CA LYS A 103 10.12 1.78 -12.87
C LYS A 103 9.98 3.20 -13.42
N HIS A 104 8.79 3.79 -13.30
CA HIS A 104 8.54 5.17 -13.76
C HIS A 104 9.39 6.17 -12.97
N SER A 105 9.46 6.05 -11.64
CA SER A 105 10.31 6.92 -10.81
C SER A 105 11.78 6.89 -11.23
N ARG A 106 12.31 5.72 -11.61
CA ARG A 106 13.71 5.61 -12.09
C ARG A 106 13.93 6.28 -13.44
N MET A 107 12.94 6.27 -14.33
CA MET A 107 13.07 6.88 -15.66
C MET A 107 13.07 8.41 -15.56
N THR A 108 12.26 8.99 -14.68
CA THR A 108 12.23 10.45 -14.44
C THR A 108 13.57 10.95 -13.89
N THR A 109 14.14 10.29 -12.89
CA THR A 109 15.45 10.68 -12.31
C THR A 109 16.60 10.64 -13.32
N VAL A 110 16.57 9.70 -14.27
CA VAL A 110 17.62 9.58 -15.31
C VAL A 110 17.49 10.66 -16.39
N GLN A 111 16.27 11.14 -16.67
CA GLN A 111 16.06 12.26 -17.59
C GLN A 111 16.51 13.59 -16.98
N ASP A 112 16.18 13.85 -15.71
CA ASP A 112 16.58 15.09 -15.03
C ASP A 112 18.11 15.21 -14.95
N HIS A 113 18.82 14.12 -14.62
CA HIS A 113 20.27 14.14 -14.51
C HIS A 113 21.01 14.31 -15.85
N ARG A 114 20.34 14.07 -16.98
CA ARG A 114 20.91 14.32 -18.32
C ARG A 114 20.74 15.77 -18.79
N LEU A 115 19.74 16.49 -18.25
CA LEU A 115 19.53 17.89 -18.58
C LEU A 115 20.54 18.80 -17.86
N ASP A 116 20.93 18.45 -16.64
CA ASP A 116 21.90 19.22 -15.84
C ASP A 116 23.35 19.08 -16.31
N GLN A 117 23.68 18.09 -17.15
CA GLN A 117 25.03 17.91 -17.72
C GLN A 117 25.19 18.52 -19.11
N ALA A 118 24.14 19.14 -19.66
CA ALA A 118 24.13 19.74 -20.99
C ALA A 118 24.06 21.29 -20.97
N ALA A 119 24.20 21.91 -19.79
CA ALA A 119 24.26 23.36 -19.58
C ALA A 119 25.68 23.78 -19.17
#